data_AF-H1YDK6-F1
#
_entry.id   AF-H1YDK6-F1
#
_cell.length_a   1.000
_cell.length_b   1.000
_cell.length_c   1.000
_cell.angle_alpha   90.00
_cell.angle_beta   90.00
_cell.angle_gamma   90.00
#
_symmetry.space_group_name_H-M   'P 1'
#
loop_
_entity.id
_entity.type
_entity.pdbx_description
1 polymer ?
#
loop_
_entity_poly.entity_id
_entity_poly.type
_entity_poly.pdbx_seq_one_letter_code
_entity_poly.pdbx_strand_id
1 'polypeptide(L)'
;MPHLIRRVALLHLLYLAIGIIIIVAFGDNDNYWIRVPVAVPSVFWCIFQLIWFLTNAQALIDDFFPLNTPSNYYNDPLTQRVISTLAICLVMGGLAFLITEINNIDNTLRGAAMFWKFCVGGITAGIILTILAQRKYLQIKRSSNLRFIVCFGLILGMFTFAPATASLINRKYASPQVITLPFKVNSKSTDSKHSEYYIFVDVNNNEERFIVDQEFYNQLKIGQIVIFSIRHGALGYDFVVKFKT
;
A
#
# COMPACT_ATOMS: atom_id res chain seq x y z
N MET A 1 10.50 10.10 30.39
CA MET A 1 9.49 9.28 29.70
C MET A 1 9.56 9.24 28.16
N PRO A 2 9.97 10.27 27.39
CA PRO A 2 9.87 10.23 25.91
C PRO A 2 10.66 9.07 25.26
N HIS A 3 11.86 8.77 25.78
CA HIS A 3 12.68 7.68 25.25
C HIS A 3 12.13 6.26 25.47
N LEU A 4 11.20 6.06 26.41
CA LEU A 4 10.66 4.73 26.71
C LEU A 4 9.72 4.26 25.60
N ILE A 5 8.82 5.14 25.15
CA ILE A 5 7.85 4.84 24.09
C ILE A 5 8.58 4.55 22.76
N ARG A 6 9.65 5.28 22.41
CA ARG A 6 10.47 4.97 21.21
C ARG A 6 11.05 3.58 21.25
N ARG A 7 11.63 3.19 22.39
CA ARG A 7 12.26 1.87 22.55
C ARG A 7 11.23 0.76 22.43
N VAL A 8 10.07 0.94 23.05
CA VAL A 8 8.95 0.01 22.95
C VAL A 8 8.43 -0.05 21.50
N ALA A 9 8.29 1.08 20.82
CA ALA A 9 7.89 1.14 19.42
C ALA A 9 8.87 0.40 18.49
N LEU A 10 10.17 0.60 18.66
CA LEU A 10 11.20 -0.11 17.91
C LEU A 10 11.15 -1.62 18.17
N LEU A 11 10.85 -2.03 19.40
CA LEU A 11 10.66 -3.43 19.75
C LEU A 11 9.42 -4.03 19.06
N HIS A 12 8.30 -3.30 19.04
CA HIS A 12 7.11 -3.73 18.29
C HIS A 12 7.36 -3.80 16.78
N LEU A 13 8.13 -2.85 16.21
CA LEU A 13 8.57 -2.93 14.82
C LEU A 13 9.44 -4.17 14.55
N LEU A 14 10.36 -4.49 15.47
CA LEU A 14 11.19 -5.70 15.38
C LEU A 14 10.31 -6.96 15.44
N TYR A 15 9.34 -7.02 16.35
CA TYR A 15 8.41 -8.14 16.44
C TYR A 15 7.54 -8.30 15.18
N LEU A 16 7.14 -7.19 14.58
CA LEU A 16 6.41 -7.18 13.32
C LEU A 16 7.29 -7.70 12.18
N ALA A 17 8.54 -7.25 12.10
CA ALA A 17 9.51 -7.75 11.12
C ALA A 17 9.77 -9.26 11.28
N ILE A 18 9.95 -9.74 12.52
CA ILE A 18 10.12 -11.18 12.81
C ILE A 18 8.89 -11.96 12.37
N GLY A 19 7.68 -11.48 12.70
CA GLY A 19 6.43 -12.12 12.29
C GLY A 19 6.28 -12.21 10.78
N ILE A 20 6.61 -11.13 10.04
CA ILE A 20 6.63 -11.14 8.57
C ILE A 20 7.64 -12.15 8.04
N ILE A 21 8.86 -12.21 8.59
CA ILE A 21 9.88 -13.18 8.16
C ILE A 21 9.37 -14.62 8.32
N ILE A 22 8.71 -14.92 9.44
CA ILE A 22 8.14 -16.27 9.67
C ILE A 22 7.02 -16.56 8.66
N ILE A 23 6.12 -15.60 8.41
CA ILE A 23 5.05 -15.76 7.42
C ILE A 23 5.63 -16.01 6.02
N VAL A 24 6.65 -15.25 5.62
CA VAL A 24 7.28 -15.42 4.29
C VAL A 24 8.02 -16.77 4.21
N ALA A 25 8.72 -17.18 5.27
CA ALA A 25 9.51 -18.41 5.27
C ALA A 25 8.66 -19.69 5.29
N PHE A 26 7.49 -19.66 5.97
CA PHE A 26 6.67 -20.85 6.20
C PHE A 26 5.28 -20.80 5.55
N GLY A 27 4.87 -19.64 5.04
CA GLY A 27 3.55 -19.43 4.45
C GLY A 27 3.32 -20.20 3.15
N ASP A 28 4.39 -20.47 2.40
CA ASP A 28 4.35 -21.21 1.13
C ASP A 28 4.81 -22.67 1.29
N ASN A 29 4.86 -23.18 2.53
CA ASN A 29 5.26 -24.56 2.78
C ASN A 29 4.13 -25.53 2.42
N ASP A 30 4.42 -26.51 1.57
CA ASP A 30 3.48 -27.57 1.16
C ASP A 30 3.01 -28.43 2.36
N ASN A 31 3.82 -28.54 3.41
CA ASN A 31 3.45 -29.28 4.60
C ASN A 31 2.48 -28.48 5.47
N TYR A 32 1.20 -28.81 5.35
CA TYR A 32 0.11 -28.24 6.13
C TYR A 32 0.38 -28.20 7.65
N TRP A 33 0.99 -29.25 8.19
CA TRP A 33 1.29 -29.39 9.62
C TRP A 33 2.42 -28.48 10.11
N ILE A 34 3.16 -27.86 9.20
CA ILE A 34 4.15 -26.83 9.51
C ILE A 34 3.55 -25.46 9.20
N ARG A 35 2.95 -25.29 8.01
CA ARG A 35 2.39 -24.01 7.56
C ARG A 35 1.36 -23.45 8.53
N VAL A 36 0.33 -24.23 8.87
CA VAL A 36 -0.80 -23.72 9.66
C VAL A 36 -0.38 -23.33 11.08
N PRO A 37 0.26 -24.20 11.88
CA PRO A 37 0.60 -23.84 13.26
C PRO A 37 1.73 -22.80 13.37
N VAL A 38 2.49 -22.52 12.31
CA VAL A 38 3.56 -21.51 12.35
C VAL A 38 3.11 -20.19 11.72
N ALA A 39 2.61 -20.22 10.48
CA ALA A 39 2.26 -19.00 9.75
C ALA A 39 1.00 -18.34 10.30
N VAL A 40 -0.05 -19.10 10.65
CA VAL A 40 -1.32 -18.52 11.13
C VAL A 40 -1.15 -17.80 12.47
N PRO A 41 -0.52 -18.38 13.51
CA PRO A 41 -0.24 -17.64 14.73
C PRO A 41 0.66 -16.42 14.50
N SER A 42 1.59 -16.49 13.55
CA SER A 42 2.44 -15.35 13.18
C SER A 42 1.64 -14.20 12.56
N VAL A 43 0.58 -14.50 11.78
CA VAL A 43 -0.37 -13.48 11.29
C VAL A 43 -1.09 -12.81 12.46
N PHE A 44 -1.63 -13.59 13.41
CA PHE A 44 -2.28 -13.04 14.60
C PHE A 44 -1.31 -12.21 15.45
N TRP A 45 -0.06 -12.66 15.57
CA TRP A 45 0.99 -11.91 16.24
C TRP A 45 1.24 -10.56 15.56
N CYS A 46 1.38 -10.54 14.23
CA CYS A 46 1.55 -9.29 13.48
C CYS A 46 0.36 -8.34 13.66
N ILE A 47 -0.88 -8.86 13.62
CA ILE A 47 -2.10 -8.09 13.87
C ILE A 47 -2.06 -7.48 15.28
N PHE A 48 -1.67 -8.26 16.29
CA PHE A 48 -1.54 -7.77 17.66
C PHE A 48 -0.52 -6.63 17.76
N GLN A 49 0.64 -6.73 17.10
CA GLN A 49 1.62 -5.64 17.04
C GLN A 49 1.05 -4.40 16.35
N LEU A 50 0.32 -4.57 15.24
CA LEU A 50 -0.33 -3.47 14.53
C LEU A 50 -1.39 -2.77 15.38
N ILE A 51 -2.20 -3.51 16.13
CA ILE A 51 -3.18 -2.95 17.07
C ILE A 51 -2.48 -2.08 18.10
N TRP A 52 -1.34 -2.52 18.65
CA TRP A 52 -0.57 -1.71 19.58
C TRP A 52 -0.13 -0.37 18.98
N PHE A 53 0.34 -0.35 17.72
CA PHE A 53 0.68 0.90 17.02
C PHE A 53 -0.54 1.82 16.86
N LEU A 54 -1.70 1.27 16.51
CA LEU A 54 -2.93 2.04 16.35
C LEU A 54 -3.38 2.64 17.68
N THR A 55 -3.40 1.86 18.76
CA THR A 55 -3.82 2.32 20.09
C THR A 55 -2.86 3.36 20.67
N ASN A 56 -1.56 3.30 20.33
CA ASN A 56 -0.54 4.22 20.82
C ASN A 56 -0.13 5.29 19.79
N ALA A 57 -0.86 5.42 18.68
CA ALA A 57 -0.47 6.29 17.57
C ALA A 57 -0.31 7.76 18.00
N GLN A 58 -1.20 8.27 18.87
CA GLN A 58 -1.08 9.63 19.39
C GLN A 58 0.16 9.81 20.25
N ALA A 59 0.44 8.88 21.16
CA ALA A 59 1.62 8.93 22.01
C ALA A 59 2.93 8.82 21.20
N LEU A 60 2.94 8.02 20.13
CA LEU A 60 4.05 7.93 19.20
C LEU A 60 4.29 9.25 18.47
N ILE A 61 3.24 9.85 17.91
CA ILE A 61 3.37 11.13 17.20
C ILE A 61 3.84 12.23 18.16
N ASP A 62 3.29 12.28 19.36
CA ASP A 62 3.66 13.26 20.37
C ASP A 62 5.11 13.11 20.84
N ASP A 63 5.65 11.90 20.80
CA ASP A 63 7.02 11.63 21.15
C ASP A 63 8.01 11.86 19.99
N PHE A 64 7.70 11.40 18.78
CA PHE A 64 8.53 11.66 17.58
C PHE A 64 8.54 13.14 17.19
N PHE A 65 7.45 13.85 17.49
CA PHE A 65 7.27 15.26 17.15
C PHE A 65 6.82 16.06 18.38
N PRO A 66 7.71 16.31 19.36
CA PRO A 66 7.34 16.91 20.65
C PRO A 66 6.76 18.32 20.54
N LEU A 67 5.97 18.70 21.55
CA LEU A 67 5.41 20.04 21.66
C LEU A 67 6.52 21.06 21.95
N ASN A 68 6.59 22.14 21.18
CA ASN A 68 7.43 23.28 21.52
C ASN A 68 6.58 24.33 22.25
N THR A 69 6.82 24.50 23.55
CA THR A 69 6.11 25.45 24.42
C THR A 69 6.83 26.81 24.50
N PRO A 70 6.44 27.79 23.66
CA PRO A 70 6.38 29.17 24.12
C PRO A 70 4.93 29.59 24.36
N SER A 71 4.65 30.08 25.57
CA SER A 71 3.33 30.27 26.18
C SER A 71 2.45 31.40 25.63
N ASN A 72 2.88 32.21 24.66
CA ASN A 72 2.17 33.45 24.29
C ASN A 72 1.95 33.61 22.77
N TYR A 73 1.16 32.74 22.14
CA TYR A 73 0.81 32.95 20.73
C TYR A 73 -0.63 32.53 20.42
N TYR A 74 -1.32 33.38 19.66
CA TYR A 74 -2.67 33.16 19.19
C TYR A 74 -2.72 32.03 18.14
N ASN A 75 -3.49 30.98 18.41
CA ASN A 75 -3.79 29.95 17.42
C ASN A 75 -4.82 30.52 16.44
N ASP A 76 -4.44 30.78 15.18
CA ASP A 76 -5.41 31.19 14.17
C ASP A 76 -6.33 30.00 13.81
N PRO A 77 -7.63 30.04 14.16
CA PRO A 77 -8.55 28.92 13.95
C PRO A 77 -8.78 28.62 12.47
N LEU A 78 -8.62 29.61 11.58
CA LEU A 78 -8.80 29.41 10.14
C LEU A 78 -7.68 28.57 9.55
N THR A 79 -6.42 28.91 9.83
CA THR A 79 -5.26 28.14 9.37
C THR A 79 -5.33 26.69 9.86
N GLN A 80 -5.73 26.45 11.12
CA GLN A 80 -5.87 25.09 11.65
C GLN A 80 -6.92 24.27 10.87
N ARG A 81 -8.10 24.86 10.62
CA ARG A 81 -9.15 24.22 9.83
C ARG A 81 -8.65 23.88 8.44
N VAL A 82 -8.06 24.85 7.73
CA VAL A 82 -7.54 24.63 6.36
C VAL A 82 -6.53 23.50 6.32
N ILE A 83 -5.54 23.49 7.21
CA ILE A 83 -4.50 22.45 7.21
C ILE A 83 -5.11 21.07 7.54
N SER A 84 -6.01 20.99 8.52
CA SER A 84 -6.67 19.73 8.86
C SER A 84 -7.55 19.21 7.72
N THR A 85 -8.30 20.08 7.04
CA THR A 85 -9.11 19.73 5.88
C THR A 85 -8.24 19.22 4.74
N LEU A 86 -7.11 19.87 4.45
CA LEU A 86 -6.18 19.41 3.42
C LEU A 86 -5.61 18.02 3.73
N ALA A 87 -5.25 17.75 4.98
CA ALA A 87 -4.76 16.43 5.39
C ALA A 87 -5.84 15.34 5.21
N ILE A 88 -7.08 15.64 5.61
CA ILE A 88 -8.23 14.72 5.44
C ILE A 88 -8.53 14.50 3.96
N CYS A 89 -8.56 15.56 3.16
CA CYS A 89 -8.76 15.48 1.71
C CYS A 89 -7.67 14.65 1.02
N LEU A 90 -6.42 14.74 1.47
CA LEU A 90 -5.34 13.91 0.93
C LEU A 90 -5.55 12.43 1.24
N VAL A 91 -6.00 12.09 2.46
CA VAL A 91 -6.30 10.69 2.82
C VAL A 91 -7.48 10.16 2.01
N MET A 92 -8.61 10.86 2.03
CA MET A 92 -9.84 10.41 1.38
C MET A 92 -9.69 10.42 -0.14
N GLY A 93 -9.09 11.48 -0.70
CA GLY A 93 -8.82 11.59 -2.13
C GLY A 93 -7.78 10.57 -2.60
N GLY A 94 -6.73 10.33 -1.81
CA GLY A 94 -5.75 9.28 -2.10
C GLY A 94 -6.35 7.89 -2.08
N LEU A 95 -7.22 7.59 -1.12
CA LEU A 95 -7.93 6.31 -1.05
C LEU A 95 -8.89 6.13 -2.24
N ALA A 96 -9.72 7.13 -2.53
CA ALA A 96 -10.63 7.10 -3.67
C ALA A 96 -9.85 6.90 -5.00
N PHE A 97 -8.74 7.61 -5.17
CA PHE A 97 -7.90 7.48 -6.34
C PHE A 97 -7.26 6.08 -6.44
N LEU A 98 -6.79 5.53 -5.31
CA LEU A 98 -6.28 4.17 -5.28
C LEU A 98 -7.33 3.14 -5.67
N ILE A 99 -8.57 3.28 -5.21
CA ILE A 99 -9.67 2.38 -5.59
C ILE A 99 -9.88 2.40 -7.11
N THR A 100 -9.77 3.57 -7.77
CA THR A 100 -9.92 3.64 -9.24
C THR A 100 -8.75 3.02 -10.00
N GLU A 101 -7.56 2.96 -9.40
CA GLU A 101 -6.35 2.45 -10.04
C GLU A 101 -6.01 1.00 -9.66
N ILE A 102 -6.63 0.42 -8.63
CA ILE A 102 -6.25 -0.92 -8.13
C ILE A 102 -6.37 -2.01 -9.21
N ASN A 103 -7.41 -1.98 -10.03
CA ASN A 103 -7.59 -2.96 -11.12
C ASN A 103 -6.50 -2.83 -12.19
N ASN A 104 -5.99 -1.61 -12.40
CA ASN A 104 -4.89 -1.37 -13.33
C ASN A 104 -3.56 -1.85 -12.74
N ILE A 105 -3.38 -1.73 -11.43
CA ILE A 105 -2.24 -2.27 -10.70
C ILE A 105 -2.24 -3.81 -10.76
N ASP A 106 -3.39 -4.45 -10.54
CA ASP A 106 -3.52 -5.91 -10.65
C ASP A 106 -3.25 -6.40 -12.09
N ASN A 107 -3.60 -5.61 -13.11
CA ASN A 107 -3.30 -5.94 -14.51
C ASN A 107 -1.92 -5.48 -15.00
N THR A 108 -1.03 -5.10 -14.08
CA THR A 108 0.36 -4.75 -14.36
C THR A 108 1.28 -5.92 -13.98
N LEU A 109 2.19 -6.32 -14.87
CA LEU A 109 3.22 -7.30 -14.58
C LEU A 109 4.07 -6.82 -13.40
N ARG A 110 4.25 -7.69 -12.40
CA ARG A 110 4.87 -7.33 -11.11
C ARG A 110 4.19 -6.14 -10.43
N GLY A 111 2.88 -5.98 -10.63
CA GLY A 111 2.06 -4.88 -10.09
C GLY A 111 2.12 -4.78 -8.57
N ALA A 112 2.15 -5.90 -7.85
CA ALA A 112 2.33 -5.92 -6.40
C ALA A 112 3.68 -5.31 -5.96
N ALA A 113 4.76 -5.60 -6.69
CA ALA A 113 6.07 -5.03 -6.42
C ALA A 113 6.10 -3.53 -6.70
N MET A 114 5.45 -3.08 -7.78
CA MET A 114 5.24 -1.66 -8.07
C MET A 114 4.50 -0.98 -6.91
N PHE A 115 3.34 -1.53 -6.52
CA PHE A 115 2.51 -1.00 -5.45
C PHE A 115 3.32 -0.79 -4.16
N TRP A 116 3.99 -1.82 -3.67
CA TRP A 116 4.77 -1.72 -2.42
C TRP A 116 5.95 -0.75 -2.52
N LYS A 117 6.65 -0.72 -3.66
CA LYS A 117 7.76 0.22 -3.89
C LYS A 117 7.27 1.67 -3.77
N PHE A 118 6.14 2.00 -4.38
CA PHE A 118 5.57 3.35 -4.33
C PHE A 118 4.86 3.66 -3.01
N CYS A 119 4.30 2.67 -2.32
CA CYS A 119 3.80 2.83 -0.94
C CYS A 119 4.93 3.25 0.02
N VAL A 120 6.08 2.58 -0.03
CA VAL A 120 7.25 2.94 0.79
C VAL A 120 7.78 4.33 0.42
N GLY A 121 7.83 4.65 -0.87
CA GLY A 121 8.15 5.99 -1.36
C GLY A 121 7.17 7.06 -0.85
N GLY A 122 5.87 6.75 -0.85
CA GLY A 122 4.79 7.59 -0.33
C GLY A 122 4.94 7.86 1.16
N ILE A 123 5.18 6.82 1.98
CA ILE A 123 5.43 6.98 3.43
C ILE A 123 6.64 7.90 3.65
N THR A 124 7.73 7.67 2.92
CA THR A 124 8.95 8.49 3.03
C THR A 124 8.66 9.95 2.70
N ALA A 125 7.95 10.21 1.59
CA ALA A 125 7.52 11.55 1.21
C ALA A 125 6.59 12.19 2.26
N GLY A 126 5.64 11.42 2.82
CA GLY A 126 4.74 11.87 3.87
C GLY A 126 5.47 12.26 5.16
N ILE A 127 6.51 11.52 5.55
CA ILE A 127 7.38 11.88 6.68
C ILE A 127 8.13 13.19 6.39
N ILE A 128 8.72 13.34 5.20
CA ILE A 128 9.42 14.57 4.80
C ILE A 128 8.46 15.76 4.81
N LEU A 129 7.28 15.63 4.21
CA LEU A 129 6.25 16.67 4.20
C LEU A 129 5.80 17.05 5.62
N THR A 130 5.68 16.06 6.50
CA THR A 130 5.36 16.29 7.91
C THR A 130 6.44 17.11 8.61
N ILE A 131 7.72 16.77 8.42
CA ILE A 131 8.85 17.53 8.97
C ILE A 131 8.85 18.97 8.44
N LEU A 132 8.62 19.16 7.14
CA LEU A 132 8.54 20.49 6.51
C LEU A 132 7.34 21.28 7.04
N ALA A 133 6.17 20.67 7.14
CA ALA A 133 4.96 21.29 7.65
C ALA A 133 5.16 21.75 9.10
N GLN A 134 5.78 20.94 9.95
CA GLN A 134 6.09 21.33 11.32
C GLN A 134 7.16 22.43 11.43
N ARG A 135 8.10 22.52 10.49
CA ARG A 135 9.06 23.63 10.42
C ARG A 135 8.38 24.93 10.04
N LYS A 136 7.45 24.90 9.07
CA LYS A 136 6.79 26.09 8.53
C LYS A 136 5.61 26.57 9.39
N TYR A 137 4.82 25.65 9.94
CA TYR A 137 3.59 25.96 10.67
C TYR A 137 3.74 25.63 12.16
N LEU A 138 4.04 26.66 12.96
CA LEU A 138 4.24 26.54 14.40
C LEU A 138 2.99 26.00 15.14
N GLN A 139 1.80 26.16 14.56
CA GLN A 139 0.53 25.67 15.11
C GLN A 139 0.45 24.15 15.17
N ILE A 140 1.04 23.45 14.19
CA ILE A 140 1.11 21.98 14.17
C ILE A 140 1.96 21.46 15.34
N LYS A 141 2.96 22.23 15.78
CA LYS A 141 3.82 21.88 16.92
C LYS A 141 3.19 22.09 18.29
N ARG A 142 1.98 22.65 18.37
CA ARG A 142 1.38 23.07 19.66
C ARG A 142 0.04 22.40 19.98
N SER A 143 -0.73 22.00 18.97
CA SER A 143 -1.98 21.26 19.18
C SER A 143 -1.75 19.77 18.95
N SER A 144 -1.86 18.94 20.00
CA SER A 144 -1.69 17.48 19.92
C SER A 144 -2.67 16.88 18.90
N ASN A 145 -3.94 17.29 18.92
CA ASN A 145 -4.95 16.81 17.97
C ASN A 145 -4.64 17.20 16.52
N LEU A 146 -4.25 18.47 16.28
CA LEU A 146 -3.91 18.92 14.93
C LEU A 146 -2.64 18.22 14.43
N ARG A 147 -1.65 18.04 15.30
CA ARG A 147 -0.42 17.30 14.99
C ARG A 147 -0.74 15.88 14.58
N PHE A 148 -1.56 15.17 15.35
CA PHE A 148 -2.00 13.83 15.02
C PHE A 148 -2.64 13.79 13.62
N ILE A 149 -3.66 14.63 13.38
CA ILE A 149 -4.39 14.68 12.11
C ILE A 149 -3.44 14.96 10.93
N VAL A 150 -2.52 15.91 11.07
CA VAL A 150 -1.63 16.31 9.98
C VAL A 150 -0.53 15.29 9.75
N CYS A 151 0.14 14.81 10.80
CA CYS A 151 1.23 13.83 10.65
C CYS A 151 0.68 12.51 10.12
N PHE A 152 -0.39 12.02 10.72
CA PHE A 152 -1.03 10.78 10.28
C PHE A 152 -1.64 10.94 8.89
N GLY A 153 -2.36 12.04 8.64
CA GLY A 153 -3.01 12.30 7.36
C GLY A 153 -2.03 12.47 6.20
N LEU A 154 -0.89 13.13 6.41
CA LEU A 154 0.14 13.24 5.39
C LEU A 154 0.82 11.89 5.10
N ILE A 155 1.14 11.11 6.12
CA ILE A 155 1.78 9.80 5.93
C ILE A 155 0.81 8.83 5.25
N LEU A 156 -0.41 8.68 5.79
CA LEU A 156 -1.40 7.76 5.24
C LEU A 156 -1.92 8.22 3.88
N GLY A 157 -2.12 9.52 3.69
CA GLY A 157 -2.54 10.08 2.42
C GLY A 157 -1.51 9.88 1.32
N MET A 158 -0.22 10.08 1.62
CA MET A 158 0.84 9.80 0.64
C MET A 158 1.04 8.29 0.40
N PHE A 159 0.80 7.44 1.41
CA PHE A 159 0.82 5.99 1.27
C PHE A 159 -0.19 5.50 0.23
N THR A 160 -1.40 6.05 0.19
CA THR A 160 -2.42 5.67 -0.80
C THR A 160 -2.27 6.42 -2.12
N PHE A 161 -1.91 7.70 -2.09
CA PHE A 161 -1.83 8.55 -3.28
C PHE A 161 -0.65 8.19 -4.19
N ALA A 162 0.51 7.84 -3.62
CA ALA A 162 1.73 7.53 -4.39
C ALA A 162 1.58 6.31 -5.33
N PRO A 163 1.15 5.12 -4.89
CA PRO A 163 0.97 3.97 -5.78
C PRO A 163 -0.10 4.21 -6.85
N ALA A 164 -1.19 4.91 -6.52
CA ALA A 164 -2.22 5.28 -7.49
C ALA A 164 -1.67 6.20 -8.59
N THR A 165 -0.92 7.22 -8.19
CA THR A 165 -0.24 8.14 -9.12
C THR A 165 0.77 7.40 -9.99
N ALA A 166 1.55 6.49 -9.41
CA ALA A 166 2.52 5.69 -10.13
C ALA A 166 1.85 4.81 -11.19
N SER A 167 0.75 4.13 -10.85
CA SER A 167 -0.05 3.34 -11.80
C SER A 167 -0.53 4.21 -12.98
N LEU A 168 -1.12 5.37 -12.68
CA LEU A 168 -1.61 6.29 -13.70
C LEU A 168 -0.49 6.77 -14.62
N ILE A 169 0.65 7.21 -14.05
CA ILE A 169 1.81 7.68 -14.82
C ILE A 169 2.37 6.55 -15.68
N ASN A 170 2.53 5.36 -15.10
CA ASN A 170 3.07 4.19 -15.79
C ASN A 170 2.26 3.87 -17.06
N ARG A 171 0.93 3.94 -16.97
CA ARG A 171 0.01 3.68 -18.10
C ARG A 171 -0.13 4.85 -19.06
N LYS A 172 -0.29 6.06 -18.54
CA LYS A 172 -0.60 7.26 -19.35
C LYS A 172 0.56 7.65 -20.27
N TYR A 173 1.79 7.43 -19.83
CA TYR A 173 3.01 7.74 -20.58
C TYR A 173 3.71 6.49 -21.13
N ALA A 174 2.98 5.38 -21.24
CA ALA A 174 3.49 4.12 -21.77
C ALA A 174 3.94 4.23 -23.23
N SER A 175 4.86 3.34 -23.62
CA SER A 175 5.24 3.17 -25.02
C SER A 175 4.00 2.84 -25.87
N PRO A 176 3.87 3.43 -27.09
CA PRO A 176 2.78 3.10 -27.99
C PRO A 176 2.91 1.67 -28.56
N GLN A 177 4.09 1.06 -28.48
CA GLN A 177 4.36 -0.27 -28.98
C GLN A 177 3.63 -1.32 -28.13
N VAL A 178 2.96 -2.25 -28.80
CA VAL A 178 2.28 -3.39 -28.18
C VAL A 178 3.04 -4.65 -28.56
N ILE A 179 3.42 -5.43 -27.55
CA ILE A 179 4.09 -6.72 -27.72
C ILE A 179 3.12 -7.81 -27.29
N THR A 180 3.12 -8.95 -27.98
CA THR A 180 2.30 -10.10 -27.62
C THR A 180 3.15 -11.22 -27.07
N LEU A 181 2.85 -11.69 -25.86
CA LEU A 181 3.57 -12.78 -25.22
C LEU A 181 2.61 -13.88 -24.78
N PRO A 182 2.96 -15.17 -25.00
CA PRO A 182 2.17 -16.30 -24.54
C PRO A 182 2.48 -16.61 -23.06
N PHE A 183 1.43 -16.89 -22.28
CA PHE A 183 1.50 -17.30 -20.88
C PHE A 183 0.60 -18.50 -20.62
N LYS A 184 1.01 -19.39 -19.71
CA LYS A 184 0.21 -20.55 -19.33
C LYS A 184 -0.66 -20.21 -18.12
N VAL A 185 -1.94 -20.56 -18.18
CA VAL A 185 -2.87 -20.44 -17.05
C VAL A 185 -2.63 -21.59 -16.08
N ASN A 186 -2.21 -21.27 -14.86
CA ASN A 186 -1.98 -22.23 -13.78
C ASN A 186 -3.27 -22.53 -13.02
N SER A 187 -4.02 -21.49 -12.67
CA SER A 187 -5.25 -21.63 -11.91
C SER A 187 -6.23 -20.49 -12.19
N LYS A 188 -7.46 -20.66 -11.70
CA LYS A 188 -8.59 -19.75 -11.88
C LYS A 188 -9.29 -19.59 -10.53
N SER A 189 -9.68 -18.36 -10.19
CA SER A 189 -10.46 -18.08 -8.99
C SER A 189 -11.55 -17.05 -9.27
N THR A 190 -12.59 -17.06 -8.47
CA THR A 190 -13.70 -16.10 -8.55
C THR A 190 -13.98 -15.53 -7.18
N ASP A 191 -14.14 -14.21 -7.09
CA ASP A 191 -14.77 -13.61 -5.92
C ASP A 191 -16.29 -13.58 -6.12
N SER A 192 -16.99 -14.49 -5.44
CA SER A 192 -18.45 -14.61 -5.50
C SER A 192 -19.20 -13.38 -4.98
N LYS A 193 -18.53 -12.53 -4.19
CA LYS A 193 -19.13 -11.33 -3.62
C LYS A 193 -19.04 -10.12 -4.56
N HIS A 194 -17.96 -10.04 -5.34
CA HIS A 194 -17.67 -8.89 -6.20
C HIS A 194 -17.80 -9.19 -7.69
N SER A 195 -18.12 -10.43 -8.08
CA SER A 195 -18.22 -10.86 -9.48
C SER A 195 -16.94 -10.58 -10.28
N GLU A 196 -15.79 -10.66 -9.60
CA GLU A 196 -14.48 -10.52 -10.21
C GLU A 196 -13.92 -11.90 -10.54
N TYR A 197 -13.33 -12.00 -11.73
CA TYR A 197 -12.78 -13.24 -12.27
C TYR A 197 -11.28 -13.10 -12.37
N TYR A 198 -10.56 -13.99 -11.69
CA TYR A 198 -9.10 -13.95 -11.63
C TYR A 198 -8.50 -15.14 -12.36
N ILE A 199 -7.46 -14.88 -13.13
CA ILE A 199 -6.58 -15.90 -13.68
C ILE A 199 -5.20 -15.76 -13.06
N PHE A 200 -4.56 -16.89 -12.81
CA PHE A 200 -3.20 -16.95 -12.32
C PHE A 200 -2.33 -17.54 -13.42
N VAL A 201 -1.31 -16.80 -13.83
CA VAL A 201 -0.40 -17.19 -14.90
C VAL A 201 1.04 -17.19 -14.41
N ASP A 202 1.83 -18.10 -14.96
CA ASP A 202 3.27 -18.14 -14.69
C ASP A 202 4.00 -17.09 -15.54
N VAL A 203 4.57 -16.09 -14.88
CA VAL A 203 5.42 -15.06 -15.47
C VAL A 203 6.83 -15.19 -14.89
N ASN A 204 7.74 -15.77 -15.65
CA ASN A 204 9.15 -15.98 -15.26
C ASN A 204 9.29 -16.74 -13.91
N ASN A 205 8.61 -17.88 -13.75
CA ASN A 205 8.59 -18.70 -12.54
C ASN A 205 7.94 -18.02 -11.32
N ASN A 206 7.14 -16.98 -11.53
CA ASN A 206 6.32 -16.37 -10.48
C ASN A 206 4.86 -16.40 -10.91
N GLU A 207 3.99 -16.82 -10.01
CA GLU A 207 2.55 -16.77 -10.25
C GLU A 207 2.06 -15.33 -10.10
N GLU A 208 1.49 -14.78 -11.18
CA GLU A 208 0.89 -13.45 -11.19
C GLU A 208 -0.62 -13.55 -11.45
N ARG A 209 -1.38 -12.71 -10.73
CA ARG A 209 -2.84 -12.67 -10.76
C ARG A 209 -3.32 -11.53 -11.67
N PHE A 210 -4.23 -11.83 -12.58
CA PHE A 210 -4.88 -10.84 -13.45
C PHE A 210 -6.39 -10.88 -13.33
N ILE A 211 -7.02 -9.71 -13.46
CA ILE A 211 -8.48 -9.57 -13.51
C ILE A 211 -8.92 -9.64 -14.97
N VAL A 212 -9.86 -10.54 -15.25
CA VAL A 212 -10.45 -10.74 -16.59
C VAL A 212 -11.97 -10.60 -16.54
N ASP A 213 -12.58 -10.42 -17.71
CA ASP A 213 -14.04 -10.45 -17.82
C ASP A 213 -14.57 -11.89 -17.71
N GLN A 214 -15.87 -11.99 -17.38
CA GLN A 214 -16.55 -13.27 -17.19
C GLN A 214 -16.56 -14.13 -18.45
N GLU A 215 -16.73 -13.51 -19.62
CA GLU A 215 -16.83 -14.21 -20.90
C GLU A 215 -15.52 -14.93 -21.22
N PHE A 216 -14.42 -14.20 -21.14
CA PHE A 216 -13.07 -14.72 -21.31
C PHE A 216 -12.74 -15.77 -20.25
N TYR A 217 -13.09 -15.52 -18.99
CA TYR A 217 -12.91 -16.48 -17.91
C TYR A 217 -13.61 -17.82 -18.20
N ASN A 218 -14.86 -17.79 -18.68
CA ASN A 218 -15.62 -19.01 -18.94
C ASN A 218 -15.07 -19.82 -20.12
N GLN A 219 -14.45 -19.16 -21.10
CA GLN A 219 -13.83 -19.82 -22.26
C GLN A 219 -12.48 -20.47 -21.93
N LEU A 220 -11.78 -19.98 -20.91
CA LEU A 220 -10.45 -20.46 -20.52
C LEU A 220 -10.45 -21.81 -19.81
N LYS A 221 -9.56 -22.71 -20.26
CA LYS A 221 -9.22 -23.95 -19.56
C LYS A 221 -7.91 -23.81 -18.78
N ILE A 222 -7.81 -24.46 -17.63
CA ILE A 222 -6.56 -24.55 -16.88
C ILE A 222 -5.51 -25.28 -17.73
N GLY A 223 -4.28 -24.77 -17.74
CA GLY A 223 -3.18 -25.27 -18.58
C GLY A 223 -3.17 -24.72 -20.01
N GLN A 224 -4.19 -23.95 -20.41
CA GLN A 224 -4.24 -23.31 -21.72
C GLN A 224 -3.22 -22.15 -21.81
N ILE A 225 -2.68 -21.96 -23.03
CA ILE A 225 -1.83 -20.81 -23.35
C ILE A 225 -2.74 -19.63 -23.71
N VAL A 226 -2.47 -18.48 -23.10
CA VAL A 226 -3.16 -17.21 -23.32
C VAL A 226 -2.14 -16.19 -23.81
N ILE A 227 -2.51 -15.43 -24.82
CA ILE A 227 -1.66 -14.39 -25.40
C ILE A 227 -2.03 -13.04 -24.76
N PHE A 228 -1.07 -12.45 -24.05
CA PHE A 228 -1.22 -11.13 -23.46
C PHE A 228 -0.71 -10.09 -24.45
N SER A 229 -1.54 -9.08 -24.74
CA SER A 229 -1.11 -7.87 -25.44
C SER A 229 -0.61 -6.87 -24.40
N ILE A 230 0.70 -6.69 -24.34
CA ILE A 230 1.41 -5.93 -23.31
C ILE A 230 1.90 -4.60 -23.87
N ARG A 231 1.85 -3.55 -23.04
CA ARG A 231 2.55 -2.28 -23.30
C ARG A 231 3.61 -2.04 -22.25
N HIS A 232 4.75 -1.51 -22.69
CA HIS A 232 5.82 -1.10 -21.79
C HIS A 232 5.45 0.19 -21.08
N GLY A 233 5.30 0.13 -19.75
CA GLY A 233 4.93 1.28 -18.94
C GLY A 233 6.09 2.24 -18.70
N ALA A 234 5.76 3.52 -18.50
CA ALA A 234 6.76 4.60 -18.35
C ALA A 234 7.69 4.43 -17.14
N LEU A 235 7.24 3.71 -16.11
CA LEU A 235 8.01 3.46 -14.89
C LEU A 235 8.74 2.10 -14.93
N GLY A 236 8.77 1.45 -16.10
CA GLY A 236 9.38 0.14 -16.30
C GLY A 236 8.53 -1.04 -15.84
N TYR A 237 7.21 -0.81 -15.67
CA TYR A 237 6.26 -1.87 -15.34
C TYR A 237 5.33 -2.10 -16.53
N ASP A 238 5.42 -3.29 -17.10
CA ASP A 238 4.60 -3.69 -18.24
C ASP A 238 3.17 -3.95 -17.79
N PHE A 239 2.16 -3.62 -18.61
CA PHE A 239 0.76 -3.89 -18.26
C PHE A 239 -0.01 -4.49 -19.42
N VAL A 240 -1.00 -5.30 -19.06
CA VAL A 240 -1.83 -6.02 -20.02
C VAL A 240 -2.95 -5.10 -20.51
N VAL A 241 -3.03 -4.95 -21.83
CA VAL A 241 -4.07 -4.17 -22.51
C VAL A 241 -5.23 -5.07 -22.94
N LYS A 242 -4.91 -6.30 -23.37
CA LYS A 242 -5.91 -7.24 -23.88
C LYS A 242 -5.44 -8.68 -23.69
N PHE A 243 -6.39 -9.54 -23.33
CA PHE A 243 -6.23 -10.98 -23.29
C PHE A 243 -6.79 -11.60 -24.58
N LYS A 244 -6.10 -12.60 -25.13
CA LYS A 244 -6.54 -13.37 -26.30
C LYS A 244 -6.23 -14.85 -26.09
N THR A 245 -7.10 -15.72 -26.56
CA THR A 245 -6.91 -17.18 -26.58
C THR A 245 -6.38 -17.68 -27.91
#